data_AF-A0A0J8YU12-F1
#
_entry.id   AF-A0A0J8YU12-F1
#
_cell.length_a   1.000
_cell.length_b   1.000
_cell.length_c   1.000
_cell.angle_alpha   90.00
_cell.angle_beta   90.00
_cell.angle_gamma   90.00
#
_symmetry.space_group_name_H-M   'P 1'
#
loop_
_entity.id
_entity.type
_entity.pdbx_description
1 polymer ?
#
loop_
_entity_poly.entity_id
_entity_poly.type
_entity_poly.pdbx_seq_one_letter_code
_entity_poly.pdbx_strand_id
1 'polypeptide(L)'
;MQLKKYRPFIIVIMLLIGYALKACHGPSTSHITPSSTTQQSSTSAPSITANTDPSNVARYLRAHQTLPDYYIRKGEARRKGWVASKGNLCEVLPGRVIGGDRFSNREHRLPEQAGRSWQEADVNFSCGRRNSDRLLFSSDGLIYLTTDHYRSFQQVP
;
A
#
# COMPACT_ATOMS: atom_id res chain seq x y z
N MET A 1 -44.67 -4.81 -46.81
CA MET A 1 -45.28 -3.47 -46.98
C MET A 1 -45.52 -2.87 -45.60
N GLN A 2 -45.25 -1.58 -45.47
CA GLN A 2 -44.82 -0.85 -44.28
C GLN A 2 -45.93 -0.43 -43.28
N LEU A 3 -45.46 0.07 -42.11
CA LEU A 3 -46.12 0.91 -41.08
C LEU A 3 -46.96 0.15 -40.01
N LYS A 4 -46.90 0.42 -38.69
CA LYS A 4 -46.58 1.64 -37.90
C LYS A 4 -46.22 1.24 -36.44
N LYS A 5 -45.18 1.87 -35.87
CA LYS A 5 -44.92 1.97 -34.41
C LYS A 5 -45.89 2.97 -33.78
N TYR A 6 -46.51 2.67 -32.63
CA TYR A 6 -46.89 3.65 -31.57
C TYR A 6 -47.14 2.93 -30.21
N ARG A 7 -46.39 3.32 -29.18
CA ARG A 7 -46.72 3.25 -27.71
C ARG A 7 -47.01 4.71 -27.27
N PRO A 8 -47.36 5.06 -26.02
CA PRO A 8 -48.00 4.41 -24.85
C PRO A 8 -49.22 5.27 -24.35
N PHE A 9 -49.62 5.19 -23.05
CA PHE A 9 -50.75 5.85 -22.33
C PHE A 9 -52.07 5.01 -22.37
N ILE A 10 -52.88 4.76 -21.32
CA ILE A 10 -53.12 5.38 -20.00
C ILE A 10 -54.03 4.42 -19.16
N ILE A 11 -53.76 4.31 -17.84
CA ILE A 11 -54.68 4.23 -16.68
C ILE A 11 -55.83 3.20 -16.60
N VAL A 12 -55.77 2.30 -15.60
CA VAL A 12 -56.87 1.89 -14.67
C VAL A 12 -56.20 1.38 -13.36
N ILE A 13 -56.03 2.17 -12.29
CA ILE A 13 -56.91 2.47 -11.13
C ILE A 13 -57.21 1.28 -10.17
N MET A 14 -56.50 1.32 -9.01
CA MET A 14 -56.89 1.12 -7.59
C MET A 14 -57.84 -0.02 -7.14
N LEU A 15 -57.47 -0.70 -6.05
CA LEU A 15 -58.37 -1.06 -4.92
C LEU A 15 -57.58 -1.42 -3.62
N LEU A 16 -57.65 -0.51 -2.62
CA LEU A 16 -57.81 -0.65 -1.13
C LEU A 16 -56.82 -1.54 -0.33
N ILE A 17 -55.92 -1.03 0.54
CA ILE A 17 -56.03 -0.34 1.86
C ILE A 17 -56.74 -1.15 2.98
N GLY A 18 -55.96 -1.53 4.00
CA GLY A 18 -56.41 -1.93 5.34
C GLY A 18 -55.26 -1.89 6.35
N TYR A 19 -55.08 -0.76 7.03
CA TYR A 19 -54.13 -0.54 8.12
C TYR A 19 -54.66 -1.13 9.44
N ALA A 20 -53.82 -1.85 10.18
CA ALA A 20 -53.94 -1.98 11.63
C ALA A 20 -52.55 -2.04 12.29
N LEU A 21 -52.26 -1.04 13.12
CA LEU A 21 -51.15 -0.97 14.06
C LEU A 21 -51.63 -1.53 15.42
N LYS A 22 -50.93 -2.50 16.01
CA LYS A 22 -50.22 -2.32 17.31
C LYS A 22 -49.49 -3.60 17.76
N ALA A 23 -48.48 -3.36 18.58
CA ALA A 23 -47.30 -4.18 18.85
C ALA A 23 -47.40 -5.07 20.10
N CYS A 24 -46.56 -6.11 20.19
CA CYS A 24 -45.39 -6.17 21.09
C CYS A 24 -44.94 -7.62 21.41
N HIS A 25 -43.62 -7.73 21.68
CA HIS A 25 -42.85 -8.75 22.42
C HIS A 25 -42.08 -9.83 21.63
N GLY A 26 -40.75 -9.84 21.84
CA GLY A 26 -39.76 -10.78 21.29
C GLY A 26 -39.80 -12.20 21.91
N PRO A 27 -38.82 -13.07 21.63
CA PRO A 27 -37.44 -12.86 22.08
C PRO A 27 -36.34 -13.22 21.07
N SER A 28 -35.13 -12.83 21.46
CA SER A 28 -33.82 -13.01 20.84
C SER A 28 -33.59 -14.33 20.11
N THR A 29 -33.05 -14.24 18.89
CA THR A 29 -32.35 -15.36 18.23
C THR A 29 -31.12 -14.80 17.52
N SER A 30 -29.95 -15.24 17.97
CA SER A 30 -28.62 -14.91 17.44
C SER A 30 -28.46 -15.45 16.02
N HIS A 31 -28.51 -14.57 15.02
CA HIS A 31 -28.08 -14.88 13.67
C HIS A 31 -26.63 -14.41 13.46
N ILE A 32 -25.75 -15.39 13.33
CA ILE A 32 -24.37 -15.23 12.88
C ILE A 32 -24.42 -14.86 11.39
N THR A 33 -24.12 -13.61 11.07
CA THR A 33 -23.85 -13.16 9.71
C THR A 33 -22.35 -13.29 9.45
N PRO A 34 -21.90 -13.96 8.37
CA PRO A 34 -20.50 -13.92 7.96
C PRO A 34 -20.23 -12.56 7.31
N SER A 35 -19.77 -11.61 8.12
CA SER A 35 -19.24 -10.33 7.64
C SER A 35 -18.01 -10.62 6.80
N SER A 36 -18.15 -10.41 5.49
CA SER A 36 -17.03 -10.32 4.56
C SER A 36 -16.19 -9.13 4.97
N THR A 37 -15.04 -9.40 5.57
CA THR A 37 -14.04 -8.38 5.90
C THR A 37 -13.44 -7.85 4.61
N THR A 38 -14.04 -6.80 4.07
CA THR A 38 -13.33 -5.85 3.21
C THR A 38 -12.37 -5.08 4.13
N GLN A 39 -11.12 -5.55 4.22
CA GLN A 39 -10.14 -4.94 5.13
C GLN A 39 -9.73 -3.57 4.60
N GLN A 40 -10.18 -2.58 5.36
CA GLN A 40 -10.18 -1.16 5.11
C GLN A 40 -8.76 -0.60 5.22
N SER A 41 -8.29 -0.03 4.12
CA SER A 41 -7.05 0.75 4.01
C SER A 41 -7.24 2.12 4.66
N SER A 42 -6.97 2.24 5.95
CA SER A 42 -6.88 3.55 6.63
C SER A 42 -6.11 3.46 7.94
N THR A 43 -4.78 3.42 7.85
CA THR A 43 -3.87 3.75 8.96
C THR A 43 -2.62 4.31 8.29
N SER A 44 -2.41 5.64 8.33
CA SER A 44 -1.62 6.31 7.27
C SER A 44 -0.25 6.88 7.69
N ALA A 45 0.13 6.92 8.97
CA ALA A 45 1.48 7.39 9.37
C ALA A 45 2.16 6.59 10.50
N PRO A 46 1.48 6.23 11.61
CA PRO A 46 2.09 5.42 12.67
C PRO A 46 2.41 3.99 12.20
N SER A 47 1.49 3.41 11.42
CA SER A 47 1.63 2.08 10.82
C SER A 47 2.76 2.01 9.79
N ILE A 48 2.90 3.02 8.93
CA ILE A 48 3.93 2.99 7.87
C ILE A 48 5.34 3.15 8.44
N THR A 49 5.49 3.96 9.49
CA THR A 49 6.77 4.10 10.21
C THR A 49 7.14 2.78 10.87
N ALA A 50 6.20 2.15 11.60
CA ALA A 50 6.44 0.85 12.23
C ALA A 50 6.73 -0.26 11.20
N ASN A 51 6.05 -0.25 10.06
CA ASN A 51 6.27 -1.21 8.98
C ASN A 51 7.68 -1.06 8.38
N THR A 52 8.18 0.17 8.30
CA THR A 52 9.48 0.49 7.69
C THR A 52 10.63 0.56 8.68
N ASP A 53 10.48 -0.02 9.88
CA ASP A 53 11.61 -0.23 10.79
C ASP A 53 12.72 -1.04 10.08
N PRO A 54 13.98 -0.58 10.10
CA PRO A 54 15.09 -1.23 9.40
C PRO A 54 15.25 -2.71 9.76
N SER A 55 15.06 -3.07 11.04
CA SER A 55 15.23 -4.45 11.49
C SER A 55 14.12 -5.35 10.98
N ASN A 56 12.88 -4.85 10.94
CA ASN A 56 11.74 -5.58 10.38
C ASN A 56 11.89 -5.80 8.87
N VAL A 57 12.27 -4.76 8.12
CA VAL A 57 12.46 -4.86 6.67
C VAL A 57 13.65 -5.77 6.34
N ALA A 58 14.77 -5.67 7.07
CA ALA A 58 15.91 -6.56 6.90
C ALA A 58 15.56 -8.03 7.19
N ARG A 59 14.79 -8.30 8.24
CA ARG A 59 14.29 -9.65 8.55
C ARG A 59 13.44 -10.20 7.42
N TYR A 60 12.54 -9.40 6.87
CA TYR A 60 11.70 -9.81 5.74
C TYR A 60 12.55 -10.10 4.49
N LEU A 61 13.50 -9.22 4.15
CA LEU A 61 14.42 -9.40 3.02
C LEU A 61 15.22 -10.71 3.14
N ARG A 62 15.65 -11.10 4.34
CA ARG A 62 16.36 -12.39 4.54
C ARG A 62 15.46 -13.59 4.33
N ALA A 63 14.22 -13.52 4.80
CA ALA A 63 13.27 -14.62 4.71
C ALA A 63 12.72 -14.81 3.28
N HIS A 64 12.55 -13.72 2.53
CA HIS A 64 11.82 -13.74 1.26
C HIS A 64 12.65 -13.32 0.04
N GLN A 65 13.86 -12.78 0.24
CA GLN A 65 14.72 -12.20 -0.81
C GLN A 65 14.05 -11.11 -1.67
N THR A 66 12.92 -10.60 -1.22
CA THR A 66 12.15 -9.51 -1.86
C THR A 66 11.68 -8.53 -0.80
N LEU A 67 11.34 -7.32 -1.23
CA LEU A 67 10.74 -6.32 -0.35
C LEU A 67 9.28 -6.68 -0.05
N PRO A 68 8.77 -6.29 1.13
CA PRO A 68 7.34 -6.31 1.42
C PRO A 68 6.51 -5.57 0.37
N ASP A 69 5.29 -6.04 0.12
CA ASP A 69 4.41 -5.53 -0.95
C ASP A 69 4.07 -4.04 -0.86
N TYR A 70 4.22 -3.41 0.31
CA TYR A 70 3.97 -1.98 0.48
C TYR A 70 5.08 -1.09 -0.13
N TYR A 71 6.20 -1.66 -0.59
CA TYR A 71 7.21 -0.93 -1.35
C TYR A 71 6.81 -0.72 -2.81
N ILE A 72 7.18 0.42 -3.37
CA ILE A 72 6.95 0.78 -4.77
C ILE A 72 8.21 1.43 -5.37
N ARG A 73 8.55 1.05 -6.61
CA ARG A 73 9.69 1.64 -7.34
C ARG A 73 9.42 3.11 -7.65
N LYS A 74 10.47 3.95 -7.63
CA LYS A 74 10.40 5.39 -7.92
C LYS A 74 9.69 5.68 -9.26
N GLY A 75 10.00 4.90 -10.29
CA GLY A 75 9.40 5.06 -11.62
C GLY A 75 7.89 4.85 -11.61
N GLU A 76 7.41 3.85 -10.88
CA GLU A 76 5.97 3.58 -10.77
C GLU A 76 5.26 4.61 -9.91
N ALA A 77 5.86 5.00 -8.78
CA ALA A 77 5.31 6.05 -7.93
C ALA A 77 5.11 7.36 -8.70
N ARG A 78 6.10 7.77 -9.50
CA ARG A 78 6.01 8.97 -10.36
C ARG A 78 4.87 8.89 -11.36
N ARG A 79 4.70 7.74 -12.03
CA ARG A 79 3.58 7.51 -12.96
C ARG A 79 2.22 7.61 -12.28
N LYS A 80 2.15 7.33 -10.98
CA LYS A 80 0.93 7.44 -10.16
C LYS A 80 0.79 8.80 -9.46
N GLY A 81 1.57 9.81 -9.84
CA GLY A 81 1.41 11.19 -9.37
C GLY A 81 2.32 11.60 -8.21
N TRP A 82 3.28 10.76 -7.81
CA TRP A 82 4.26 11.16 -6.80
C TRP A 82 5.24 12.19 -7.36
N VAL A 83 5.33 13.33 -6.67
CA VAL A 83 6.27 14.41 -6.94
C VAL A 83 7.16 14.59 -5.70
N ALA A 84 8.42 14.17 -5.81
CA ALA A 84 9.35 14.13 -4.69
C ALA A 84 9.52 15.50 -3.98
N SER A 85 9.55 16.60 -4.73
CA SER A 85 9.67 17.95 -4.17
C SER A 85 8.46 18.39 -3.34
N LYS A 86 7.27 17.83 -3.62
CA LYS A 86 6.04 18.09 -2.88
C LYS A 86 5.88 17.22 -1.63
N GLY A 87 6.63 16.12 -1.52
CA GLY A 87 6.46 15.18 -0.41
C GLY A 87 5.09 14.49 -0.39
N ASN A 88 4.40 14.42 -1.52
CA ASN A 88 3.00 13.99 -1.61
C ASN A 88 2.81 12.47 -1.70
N LEU A 89 3.81 11.64 -1.34
CA LEU A 89 3.74 10.19 -1.58
C LEU A 89 2.53 9.55 -0.91
N CYS A 90 2.30 9.83 0.38
CA CYS A 90 1.19 9.25 1.12
C CYS A 90 -0.17 9.81 0.71
N GLU A 91 -0.22 10.96 0.03
CA GLU A 91 -1.46 11.53 -0.51
C GLU A 91 -1.88 10.77 -1.78
N VAL A 92 -0.95 10.54 -2.69
CA VAL A 92 -1.24 9.87 -3.98
C VAL A 92 -1.20 8.35 -3.88
N LEU A 93 -0.46 7.81 -2.92
CA LEU A 93 -0.23 6.39 -2.71
C LEU A 93 -0.24 6.05 -1.20
N PRO A 94 -1.43 6.07 -0.57
CA PRO A 94 -1.56 5.76 0.85
C PRO A 94 -0.95 4.40 1.20
N GLY A 95 -0.15 4.37 2.27
CA GLY A 95 0.49 3.14 2.76
C GLY A 95 1.65 2.63 1.89
N ARG A 96 2.12 3.38 0.89
CA ARG A 96 3.27 3.00 0.06
C ARG A 96 4.56 3.72 0.46
N VAL A 97 5.69 3.05 0.25
CA VAL A 97 7.04 3.55 0.54
C VAL A 97 7.94 3.32 -0.67
N ILE A 98 8.91 4.20 -0.92
CA ILE A 98 9.83 4.04 -2.04
C ILE A 98 10.84 2.91 -1.79
N GLY A 99 10.98 1.99 -2.74
CA GLY A 99 12.01 0.96 -2.68
C GLY A 99 12.06 0.01 -3.88
N GLY A 100 13.14 -0.74 -3.97
CA GLY A 100 13.40 -1.75 -4.99
C GLY A 100 14.17 -1.23 -6.21
N ASP A 101 14.43 0.08 -6.32
CA ASP A 101 15.26 0.61 -7.40
C ASP A 101 16.72 0.14 -7.27
N ARG A 102 17.41 0.03 -8.42
CA ARG A 102 18.82 -0.35 -8.46
C ARG A 102 19.69 0.71 -7.79
N PHE A 103 20.52 0.30 -6.84
CA PHE A 103 21.60 1.10 -6.29
C PHE A 103 22.90 0.81 -7.05
N SER A 104 23.50 1.83 -7.65
CA SER A 104 24.65 1.62 -8.56
C SER A 104 26.00 1.43 -7.88
N ASN A 105 26.11 1.67 -6.56
CA ASN A 105 27.38 1.59 -5.81
C ASN A 105 28.56 2.35 -6.46
N ARG A 106 28.31 3.53 -7.06
CA ARG A 106 29.33 4.27 -7.84
C ARG A 106 30.54 4.72 -7.04
N GLU A 107 30.37 4.85 -5.72
CA GLU A 107 31.44 5.24 -4.79
C GLU A 107 32.19 4.02 -4.23
N HIS A 108 31.84 2.79 -4.65
CA HIS A 108 32.49 1.55 -4.24
C HIS A 108 32.60 1.34 -2.72
N ARG A 109 31.60 1.85 -1.97
CA ARG A 109 31.55 1.78 -0.49
C ARG A 109 30.92 0.49 0.04
N LEU A 110 30.19 -0.23 -0.80
CA LEU A 110 29.67 -1.57 -0.48
C LEU A 110 30.51 -2.65 -1.16
N PRO A 111 30.62 -3.86 -0.57
CA PRO A 111 31.41 -4.95 -1.14
C PRO A 111 30.96 -5.34 -2.56
N GLU A 112 31.90 -5.44 -3.48
CA GLU A 112 31.65 -5.80 -4.87
C GLU A 112 32.06 -7.25 -5.15
N GLN A 113 31.29 -7.91 -6.02
CA GLN A 113 31.54 -9.27 -6.47
C GLN A 113 30.93 -9.43 -7.87
N ALA A 114 31.55 -10.26 -8.72
CA ALA A 114 31.01 -10.56 -10.04
C ALA A 114 29.58 -11.12 -9.92
N GLY A 115 28.65 -10.54 -10.68
CA GLY A 115 27.23 -10.90 -10.64
C GLY A 115 26.44 -10.30 -9.48
N ARG A 116 27.08 -9.66 -8.48
CA ARG A 116 26.36 -8.97 -7.40
C ARG A 116 25.69 -7.71 -7.93
N SER A 117 24.42 -7.56 -7.63
CA SER A 117 23.65 -6.33 -7.85
C SER A 117 23.11 -5.79 -6.53
N TRP A 118 22.91 -4.48 -6.46
CA TRP A 118 22.41 -3.79 -5.27
C TRP A 118 21.07 -3.11 -5.56
N GLN A 119 20.19 -3.11 -4.57
CA GLN A 119 18.91 -2.40 -4.56
C GLN A 119 18.79 -1.58 -3.28
N GLU A 120 17.96 -0.54 -3.31
CA GLU A 120 17.71 0.36 -2.17
C GLU A 120 16.24 0.37 -1.76
N ALA A 121 15.97 0.58 -0.47
CA ALA A 121 14.63 0.78 0.08
C ALA A 121 14.65 1.84 1.20
N ASP A 122 13.67 2.74 1.18
CA ASP A 122 13.48 3.70 2.28
C ASP A 122 13.06 2.99 3.56
N VAL A 123 13.62 3.41 4.68
CA VAL A 123 13.26 2.93 6.03
C VAL A 123 13.03 4.13 6.95
N ASN A 124 12.42 3.90 8.12
CA ASN A 124 12.03 4.96 9.05
C ASN A 124 11.14 6.05 8.41
N PHE A 125 10.31 5.68 7.42
CA PHE A 125 9.54 6.64 6.65
C PHE A 125 8.22 6.98 7.36
N SER A 126 7.96 8.27 7.56
CA SER A 126 6.81 8.79 8.31
C SER A 126 5.93 9.74 7.49
N CYS A 127 5.82 9.50 6.17
CA CYS A 127 5.15 10.38 5.19
C CYS A 127 5.82 11.73 4.98
N GLY A 128 5.32 12.50 4.00
CA GLY A 128 5.92 13.77 3.60
C GLY A 128 7.17 13.59 2.74
N ARG A 129 8.21 14.39 3.02
CA ARG A 129 9.49 14.29 2.32
C ARG A 129 10.25 13.05 2.80
N ARG A 130 10.92 12.37 1.88
CA ARG A 130 11.79 11.23 2.21
C ARG A 130 12.94 11.70 3.11
N ASN A 131 13.28 10.88 4.11
CA ASN A 131 14.42 11.08 5.01
C ASN A 131 15.75 10.64 4.33
N SER A 132 16.83 10.54 5.09
CA SER A 132 18.15 10.05 4.65
C SER A 132 18.34 8.54 4.71
N ASP A 133 17.40 7.82 5.31
CA ASP A 133 17.62 6.45 5.80
C ASP A 133 17.24 5.40 4.76
N ARG A 134 18.15 4.47 4.47
CA ARG A 134 17.95 3.44 3.46
C ARG A 134 18.55 2.11 3.89
N LEU A 135 17.84 1.03 3.57
CA LEU A 135 18.48 -0.28 3.43
C LEU A 135 19.02 -0.45 2.01
N LEU A 136 20.20 -1.06 1.94
CA LEU A 136 20.87 -1.47 0.72
C LEU A 136 21.00 -2.99 0.80
N PHE A 137 20.41 -3.70 -0.15
CA PHE A 137 20.41 -5.15 -0.14
C PHE A 137 20.91 -5.70 -1.48
N SER A 138 21.73 -6.72 -1.39
CA SER A 138 22.38 -7.34 -2.54
C SER A 138 21.58 -8.56 -3.03
N SER A 139 21.79 -8.93 -4.29
CA SER A 139 21.22 -10.14 -4.89
C SER A 139 21.63 -11.45 -4.19
N ASP A 140 22.70 -11.43 -3.40
CA ASP A 140 23.24 -12.57 -2.67
C ASP A 140 23.09 -12.44 -1.13
N GLY A 141 22.22 -11.54 -0.67
CA GLY A 141 21.72 -11.54 0.71
C GLY A 141 22.44 -10.65 1.72
N LEU A 142 23.49 -9.92 1.31
CA LEU A 142 24.07 -8.86 2.14
C LEU A 142 23.06 -7.72 2.30
N ILE A 143 22.97 -7.16 3.51
CA ILE A 143 22.11 -6.03 3.86
C ILE A 143 22.92 -5.01 4.65
N TYR A 144 22.85 -3.74 4.24
CA TYR A 144 23.46 -2.59 4.87
C TYR A 144 22.42 -1.50 5.13
N LEU A 145 22.65 -0.70 6.16
CA LEU A 145 21.88 0.49 6.51
C LEU A 145 22.75 1.73 6.32
N THR A 146 22.18 2.78 5.74
CA THR A 146 22.69 4.16 5.83
C THR A 146 21.63 5.03 6.49
N THR A 147 22.04 5.92 7.38
CA THR A 147 21.18 6.94 8.02
C THR A 147 21.64 8.36 7.69
N ASP A 148 22.63 8.49 6.81
CA ASP A 148 23.32 9.73 6.51
C ASP A 148 23.34 10.03 5.01
N HIS A 149 22.35 9.51 4.27
CA HIS A 149 22.19 9.71 2.84
C HIS A 149 23.39 9.17 2.04
N TYR A 150 23.70 7.89 2.26
CA TYR A 150 24.72 7.10 1.55
C TYR A 150 26.18 7.51 1.85
N ARG A 151 26.43 8.30 2.91
CA ARG A 151 27.78 8.70 3.31
C ARG A 151 28.54 7.57 4.01
N SER A 152 27.86 6.85 4.89
CA SER A 152 28.38 5.65 5.56
C SER A 152 27.36 4.51 5.53
N PHE A 153 27.88 3.29 5.74
CA PHE A 153 27.09 2.06 5.70
C PHE A 153 27.45 1.17 6.88
N GLN A 154 26.43 0.71 7.60
CA GLN A 154 26.56 -0.29 8.64
C GLN A 154 25.94 -1.60 8.15
N GLN A 155 26.69 -2.69 8.25
CA GLN A 155 26.13 -4.00 7.93
C GLN A 155 25.05 -4.35 8.95
N VAL A 156 23.89 -4.80 8.48
CA VAL A 156 22.83 -5.31 9.34
C VAL A 156 23.06 -6.81 9.50
N PRO A 157 23.36 -7.32 10.72
CA PRO A 157 23.55 -8.75 10.97
C PRO A 157 22.22 -9.50 10.91
#